data_AF-A0A2V2RQR1-F1
#
_entry.id   AF-A0A2V2RQR1-F1
#
_cell.length_a   1.000
_cell.length_b   1.000
_cell.length_c   1.000
_cell.angle_alpha   90.00
_cell.angle_beta   90.00
_cell.angle_gamma   90.00
#
_symmetry.space_group_name_H-M   'P 1'
#
loop_
_entity.id
_entity.type
_entity.pdbx_description
1 polymer ?
#
loop_
_entity_poly.entity_id
_entity_poly.type
_entity_poly.pdbx_seq_one_letter_code
_entity_poly.pdbx_strand_id
1 'polypeptide(L)'
;QRSTKGGKLAIVLDIDETSLSNWPAYRVNGYSRITGGDCNLEKGPCGLRAWQAMGKSKAIQPTLELAKLAREKNIAVFFITGRPENLREATERNLREQGYEWTAVILMAEGSHYDSAIDFKAPERKKITEQGFTIILTMGDQWSDLKGGYAERTYKLPNPVYYLP
;
A
#
# COMPACT_ATOMS: atom_id res chain seq x y z
N GLN A 1 18.25 -12.73 -10.35
CA GLN A 1 19.37 -11.93 -10.86
C GLN A 1 19.44 -10.66 -10.02
N ARG A 2 20.55 -10.40 -9.34
CA ARG A 2 20.79 -9.10 -8.67
C ARG A 2 21.02 -8.04 -9.75
N SER A 3 20.41 -6.87 -9.61
CA SER A 3 20.68 -5.73 -10.49
C SER A 3 22.14 -5.31 -10.32
N THR A 4 22.96 -5.45 -11.37
CA THR A 4 24.40 -5.17 -11.35
C THR A 4 24.76 -3.73 -11.69
N LYS A 5 23.82 -2.77 -11.61
CA LYS A 5 24.09 -1.37 -11.92
C LYS A 5 23.76 -0.49 -10.72
N GLY A 6 24.68 0.39 -10.35
CA GLY A 6 24.61 1.33 -9.22
C GLY A 6 23.50 2.39 -9.32
N GLY A 7 22.26 1.95 -9.53
CA GLY A 7 21.05 2.74 -9.44
C GLY A 7 20.63 2.95 -7.99
N LYS A 8 19.79 3.97 -7.76
CA LYS A 8 19.26 4.29 -6.43
C LYS A 8 18.48 3.10 -5.89
N LEU A 9 18.65 2.74 -4.62
CA LEU A 9 17.89 1.65 -4.03
C LEU A 9 16.48 2.11 -3.68
N ALA A 10 15.51 1.20 -3.80
CA ALA A 10 14.12 1.46 -3.43
C ALA A 10 13.49 0.26 -2.72
N ILE A 11 12.56 0.55 -1.80
CA ILE A 11 11.56 -0.41 -1.35
C ILE A 11 10.18 -0.01 -1.88
N VAL A 12 9.33 -0.99 -2.12
CA VAL A 12 7.91 -0.78 -2.47
C VAL A 12 7.04 -1.38 -1.37
N LEU A 13 6.09 -0.60 -0.87
CA LEU A 13 5.17 -1.00 0.17
C LEU A 13 3.72 -0.87 -0.32
N ASP A 14 2.89 -1.85 -0.04
CA ASP A 14 1.43 -1.63 -0.06
C ASP A 14 0.98 -0.77 1.16
N ILE A 15 -0.24 -0.23 1.11
CA ILE A 15 -0.81 0.59 2.18
C ILE A 15 -1.76 -0.22 3.08
N ASP A 16 -2.87 -0.73 2.54
CA ASP A 16 -3.97 -1.24 3.35
C ASP A 16 -3.63 -2.62 3.91
N GLU A 17 -3.66 -2.80 5.24
CA GLU A 17 -3.23 -4.04 5.93
C GLU A 17 -1.73 -4.36 5.77
N THR A 18 -0.95 -3.42 5.22
CA THR A 18 0.51 -3.51 5.09
C THR A 18 1.22 -2.42 5.87
N SER A 19 0.89 -1.16 5.57
CA SER A 19 1.49 0.04 6.21
C SER A 19 0.50 0.72 7.15
N LEU A 20 -0.79 0.72 6.79
CA LEU A 20 -1.88 1.28 7.57
C LEU A 20 -2.91 0.19 7.86
N SER A 21 -3.34 0.10 9.11
CA SER A 21 -4.37 -0.82 9.54
C SER A 21 -5.74 -0.16 9.52
N ASN A 22 -6.67 -0.77 8.78
CA ASN A 22 -8.08 -0.40 8.73
C ASN A 22 -8.93 -1.20 9.74
N TRP A 23 -8.28 -1.84 10.72
CA TRP A 23 -8.90 -2.72 11.71
C TRP A 23 -10.17 -2.18 12.39
N PRO A 24 -10.28 -0.87 12.74
CA PRO A 24 -11.52 -0.34 13.32
C PRO A 24 -12.73 -0.50 12.40
N ALA A 25 -12.58 -0.27 11.10
CA ALA A 25 -13.65 -0.44 10.13
C ALA A 25 -14.05 -1.92 9.99
N TYR A 26 -13.07 -2.83 9.94
CA TYR A 26 -13.37 -4.26 9.90
C TYR A 26 -14.07 -4.76 11.16
N ARG A 27 -13.67 -4.29 12.35
CA ARG A 27 -14.27 -4.71 13.62
C ARG A 27 -15.78 -4.42 13.65
N VAL A 28 -16.19 -3.22 13.25
CA VAL A 28 -17.61 -2.82 13.24
C VAL A 28 -18.41 -3.50 12.12
N ASN A 29 -17.72 -4.03 11.10
CA ASN A 29 -18.31 -4.82 10.03
C ASN A 29 -18.37 -6.33 10.33
N GLY A 30 -18.06 -6.76 11.56
CA GLY A 30 -17.94 -8.18 11.88
C GLY A 30 -16.87 -8.89 11.04
N TYR A 31 -15.76 -8.20 10.78
CA TYR A 31 -14.64 -8.64 9.94
C TYR A 31 -14.95 -8.81 8.44
N SER A 32 -16.09 -8.28 7.97
CA SER A 32 -16.43 -8.28 6.55
C SER A 32 -15.79 -7.11 5.80
N ARG A 33 -15.38 -7.35 4.56
CA ARG A 33 -14.87 -6.32 3.65
C ARG A 33 -16.02 -5.60 2.93
N ILE A 34 -16.56 -4.56 3.55
CA ILE A 34 -17.57 -3.67 2.96
C ILE A 34 -16.84 -2.46 2.35
N THR A 35 -16.85 -2.33 1.02
CA THR A 35 -16.06 -1.28 0.34
C THR A 35 -16.83 0.03 0.19
N GLY A 36 -18.10 -0.03 -0.21
CA GLY A 36 -18.96 1.14 -0.44
C GLY A 36 -19.81 1.52 0.77
N GLY A 37 -20.54 2.63 0.64
CA GLY A 37 -21.41 3.19 1.68
C GLY A 37 -20.67 4.11 2.67
N ASP A 38 -21.44 4.72 3.56
CA ASP A 38 -20.94 5.59 4.62
C ASP A 38 -20.16 4.81 5.68
N CYS A 39 -19.47 5.54 6.57
CA CYS A 39 -18.79 4.94 7.72
C CYS A 39 -19.43 5.34 9.06
N ASN A 40 -20.08 4.38 9.72
CA ASN A 40 -20.52 4.51 11.11
C ASN A 40 -19.72 3.58 12.03
N LEU A 41 -18.80 4.15 12.82
CA LEU A 41 -17.94 3.39 13.73
C LEU A 41 -18.65 2.95 15.03
N GLU A 42 -19.85 3.45 15.31
CA GLU A 42 -20.61 3.07 16.51
C GLU A 42 -21.56 1.91 16.23
N LYS A 43 -22.25 1.95 15.08
CA LYS A 43 -23.32 1.01 14.75
C LYS A 43 -23.00 0.08 13.58
N GLY A 44 -22.01 0.43 12.75
CA GLY A 44 -21.79 -0.22 11.47
C GLY A 44 -22.96 -0.03 10.46
N PRO A 45 -22.81 -0.48 9.21
CA PRO A 45 -21.52 -0.84 8.61
C PRO A 45 -20.62 0.40 8.44
N CYS A 46 -19.35 0.14 8.18
CA CYS A 46 -18.39 1.14 7.79
C CYS A 46 -17.77 0.80 6.43
N GLY A 47 -18.16 1.54 5.39
CA GLY A 47 -17.58 1.43 4.06
C GLY A 47 -16.12 1.81 4.07
N LEU A 48 -15.25 0.94 3.54
CA LEU A 48 -13.80 1.17 3.55
C LEU A 48 -13.40 2.44 2.78
N ARG A 49 -14.11 2.81 1.70
CA ARG A 49 -13.81 4.06 0.99
C ARG A 49 -14.11 5.30 1.85
N ALA A 50 -15.23 5.28 2.58
CA ALA A 50 -15.55 6.34 3.54
C ALA A 50 -14.53 6.37 4.70
N TRP A 51 -14.15 5.22 5.25
CA TRP A 51 -13.11 5.11 6.28
C TRP A 51 -11.76 5.67 5.81
N GLN A 52 -11.31 5.29 4.60
CA GLN A 52 -10.06 5.77 4.03
C GLN A 52 -10.07 7.28 3.80
N ALA A 53 -11.21 7.85 3.39
CA ALA A 53 -11.39 9.29 3.22
C ALA A 53 -11.26 10.07 4.56
N MET A 54 -11.60 9.45 5.68
CA MET A 54 -11.39 10.05 7.01
C MET A 54 -9.90 10.18 7.36
N GLY A 55 -9.03 9.36 6.77
CA GLY A 55 -7.58 9.41 6.99
C GLY A 55 -7.15 9.08 8.42
N LYS A 56 -7.85 8.16 9.09
CA LYS A 56 -7.62 7.82 10.52
C LYS A 56 -6.99 6.45 10.77
N SER A 57 -6.55 5.74 9.72
CA SER A 57 -5.91 4.44 9.87
C SER A 57 -4.60 4.56 10.64
N LYS A 58 -4.29 3.56 11.47
CA LYS A 58 -3.07 3.56 12.30
C LYS A 58 -1.93 2.84 11.61
N ALA A 59 -0.70 3.30 11.82
CA ALA A 59 0.48 2.61 11.30
C ALA A 59 0.55 1.17 11.80
N ILE A 60 0.93 0.24 10.92
CA ILE A 60 1.44 -1.06 11.33
C ILE A 60 2.90 -0.85 11.71
N GLN A 61 3.16 -0.85 13.02
CA GLN A 61 4.40 -0.36 13.60
C GLN A 61 5.68 -0.98 13.01
N PRO A 62 5.78 -2.31 12.79
CA PRO A 62 6.96 -2.89 12.14
C PRO A 62 7.21 -2.38 10.71
N THR A 63 6.15 -2.12 9.94
CA THR A 63 6.27 -1.58 8.58
C THR A 63 6.73 -0.12 8.61
N LEU A 64 6.28 0.66 9.59
CA LEU A 64 6.76 2.04 9.79
C LEU A 64 8.24 2.07 10.13
N GLU A 65 8.70 1.18 11.01
CA GLU A 65 10.12 1.05 11.37
C GLU A 65 10.98 0.68 10.16
N LEU A 66 10.52 -0.25 9.31
CA LEU A 66 11.18 -0.58 8.06
C LEU A 66 11.28 0.64 7.12
N ALA A 67 10.20 1.38 6.95
CA ALA A 67 10.19 2.57 6.08
C ALA A 67 11.16 3.64 6.59
N LYS A 68 11.18 3.91 7.90
CA LYS A 68 12.12 4.85 8.52
C LYS A 68 13.56 4.41 8.35
N LEU A 69 13.86 3.14 8.62
CA LEU A 69 15.19 2.58 8.41
C LEU A 69 15.64 2.70 6.94
N ALA A 70 14.74 2.46 5.99
CA ALA A 70 15.05 2.63 4.57
C ALA A 70 15.44 4.09 4.26
N ARG A 71 14.69 5.07 4.76
CA ARG A 71 14.99 6.49 4.61
C ARG A 71 16.33 6.87 5.24
N GLU A 72 16.61 6.42 6.46
CA GLU A 72 17.90 6.61 7.15
C GLU A 72 19.09 6.06 6.35
N LYS A 73 18.87 5.00 5.57
CA LYS A 73 19.87 4.38 4.68
C LYS A 73 19.90 4.99 3.28
N ASN A 74 19.21 6.10 3.04
CA ASN A 74 19.07 6.74 1.73
C ASN A 74 18.43 5.82 0.66
N ILE A 75 17.56 4.91 1.10
CA ILE A 75 16.77 4.04 0.24
C ILE A 75 15.42 4.72 0.00
N ALA A 76 15.02 4.84 -1.26
CA ALA A 76 13.74 5.41 -1.63
C ALA A 76 12.58 4.52 -1.15
N VAL A 77 11.48 5.15 -0.72
CA VAL A 77 10.28 4.45 -0.26
C VAL A 77 9.14 4.81 -1.20
N PHE A 78 8.60 3.82 -1.89
CA PHE A 78 7.44 3.98 -2.76
C PHE A 78 6.25 3.25 -2.16
N PHE A 79 5.07 3.87 -2.26
CA PHE A 79 3.81 3.20 -1.97
C PHE A 79 3.05 2.91 -3.27
N ILE A 80 2.51 1.70 -3.40
CA ILE A 80 1.58 1.34 -4.48
C ILE A 80 0.32 0.73 -3.85
N THR A 81 -0.82 1.40 -4.01
CA THR A 81 -2.07 1.05 -3.32
C THR A 81 -3.24 0.88 -4.28
N GLY A 82 -4.18 -0.01 -3.92
CA GLY A 82 -5.47 -0.15 -4.60
C GLY A 82 -6.52 0.89 -4.19
N ARG A 83 -6.13 1.95 -3.48
CA ARG A 83 -6.99 3.13 -3.27
C ARG A 83 -7.15 3.90 -4.58
N PRO A 84 -8.36 4.40 -4.89
CA PRO A 84 -8.59 5.26 -6.04
C PRO A 84 -7.95 6.64 -5.83
N GLU A 85 -7.58 7.29 -6.94
CA GLU A 85 -6.88 8.58 -6.98
C GLU A 85 -7.63 9.70 -6.24
N ASN A 86 -8.97 9.70 -6.23
CA ASN A 86 -9.77 10.66 -5.46
C ASN A 86 -9.53 10.61 -3.94
N LEU A 87 -8.88 9.55 -3.43
CA LEU A 87 -8.48 9.43 -2.02
C LEU A 87 -7.02 9.85 -1.76
N ARG A 88 -6.32 10.43 -2.75
CA ARG A 88 -4.90 10.82 -2.62
C ARG A 88 -4.66 11.70 -1.40
N GLU A 89 -5.38 12.81 -1.29
CA GLU A 89 -5.16 13.78 -0.21
C GLU A 89 -5.32 13.14 1.17
N ALA A 90 -6.41 12.40 1.37
CA ALA A 90 -6.68 11.69 2.62
C ALA A 90 -5.61 10.62 2.92
N THR A 91 -5.15 9.90 1.90
CA THR A 91 -4.12 8.86 2.02
C THR A 91 -2.77 9.45 2.41
N GLU A 92 -2.32 10.50 1.72
CA GLU A 92 -1.06 11.17 2.01
C GLU A 92 -1.09 11.88 3.36
N ARG A 93 -2.20 12.54 3.72
CA ARG A 93 -2.40 13.10 5.06
C ARG A 93 -2.26 12.01 6.12
N ASN A 94 -2.96 10.88 5.94
CA ASN A 94 -2.91 9.79 6.91
C ASN A 94 -1.48 9.22 7.06
N LEU A 95 -0.77 8.97 5.95
CA LEU A 95 0.62 8.49 5.99
C LEU A 95 1.53 9.46 6.74
N ARG A 96 1.42 10.77 6.45
CA ARG A 96 2.21 11.81 7.11
C ARG A 96 1.94 11.89 8.61
N GLU A 97 0.68 11.86 9.02
CA GLU A 97 0.28 11.86 10.43
C GLU A 97 0.72 10.59 11.18
N GLN A 98 0.88 9.48 10.46
CA GLN A 98 1.46 8.25 11.00
C GLN A 98 3.00 8.25 11.03
N GLY A 99 3.65 9.31 10.53
CA GLY A 99 5.10 9.48 10.57
C GLY A 99 5.86 8.80 9.43
N TYR A 100 5.17 8.49 8.32
CA TYR A 100 5.83 8.02 7.11
C TYR A 100 6.43 9.19 6.32
N GLU A 101 7.60 8.95 5.74
CA GLU A 101 8.18 9.74 4.66
C GLU A 101 8.33 8.86 3.42
N TRP A 102 8.13 9.43 2.25
CA TRP A 102 8.13 8.67 1.00
C TRP A 102 8.72 9.45 -0.17
N THR A 103 9.08 8.71 -1.21
CA THR A 103 9.49 9.24 -2.52
C THR A 103 8.27 9.49 -3.40
N ALA A 104 7.33 8.54 -3.47
CA ALA A 104 6.04 8.73 -4.17
C ALA A 104 4.96 7.77 -3.63
N VAL A 105 3.70 8.18 -3.76
CA VAL A 105 2.51 7.34 -3.56
C VAL A 105 1.78 7.20 -4.89
N ILE A 106 1.62 5.97 -5.35
CA ILE A 106 0.95 5.60 -6.60
C ILE A 106 -0.40 4.97 -6.23
N LEU A 107 -1.48 5.66 -6.60
CA LEU A 107 -2.86 5.21 -6.43
C LEU A 107 -3.42 4.75 -7.77
N MET A 108 -4.55 4.06 -7.72
CA MET A 108 -5.26 3.60 -8.90
C MET A 108 -5.99 4.77 -9.59
N ALA A 109 -5.74 4.97 -10.88
CA ALA A 109 -6.35 6.06 -11.63
C ALA A 109 -7.89 5.98 -11.61
N GLU A 110 -8.56 7.13 -11.68
CA GLU A 110 -10.02 7.16 -11.79
C GLU A 110 -10.50 6.47 -13.07
N GLY A 111 -11.58 5.69 -12.97
CA GLY A 111 -12.18 4.99 -14.11
C GLY A 111 -11.33 3.85 -14.70
N SER A 112 -10.17 3.54 -14.11
CA SER A 112 -9.36 2.41 -14.58
C SER A 112 -10.03 1.08 -14.23
N HIS A 113 -10.05 0.17 -15.20
CA HIS A 113 -10.42 -1.22 -15.00
C HIS A 113 -9.20 -2.09 -15.27
N TYR A 114 -8.88 -2.94 -14.30
CA TYR A 114 -7.82 -3.93 -14.41
C TYR A 114 -8.43 -5.31 -14.15
N ASP A 115 -8.01 -6.31 -14.92
CA ASP A 115 -8.49 -7.69 -14.76
C ASP A 115 -8.08 -8.25 -13.38
N SER A 116 -6.96 -7.78 -12.83
CA SER A 116 -6.52 -8.06 -11.48
C SER A 116 -5.74 -6.88 -10.87
N ALA A 117 -5.53 -6.91 -9.55
CA ALA A 117 -4.65 -5.95 -8.89
C ALA A 117 -3.17 -6.12 -9.32
N ILE A 118 -2.77 -7.29 -9.85
CA ILE A 118 -1.42 -7.50 -10.40
C ILE A 118 -1.20 -6.65 -11.65
N ASP A 119 -2.22 -6.57 -12.51
CA ASP A 119 -2.16 -5.84 -13.79
C ASP A 119 -2.04 -4.33 -13.60
N PHE A 120 -2.39 -3.84 -12.42
CA PHE A 120 -2.04 -2.50 -11.97
C PHE A 120 -0.64 -2.45 -11.33
N LYS A 121 -0.39 -3.23 -10.27
CA LYS A 121 0.79 -3.02 -9.41
C LYS A 121 2.11 -3.41 -10.07
N ALA A 122 2.15 -4.45 -10.90
CA ALA A 122 3.40 -4.91 -11.51
C ALA A 122 3.94 -3.89 -12.55
N PRO A 123 3.12 -3.33 -13.46
CA PRO A 123 3.56 -2.23 -14.32
C PRO A 123 4.06 -1.00 -13.56
N GLU A 124 3.44 -0.64 -12.43
CA GLU A 124 3.92 0.48 -11.63
C GLU A 124 5.30 0.22 -11.00
N ARG A 125 5.57 -1.02 -10.54
CA ARG A 125 6.94 -1.41 -10.13
C ARG A 125 7.92 -1.36 -11.29
N LYS A 126 7.52 -1.79 -12.49
CA LYS A 126 8.35 -1.66 -13.69
C LYS A 126 8.73 -0.21 -13.97
N LYS A 127 7.77 0.73 -13.93
CA LYS A 127 8.02 2.17 -14.12
C LYS A 127 9.02 2.72 -13.11
N ILE A 128 8.99 2.24 -11.86
CA ILE A 128 10.01 2.61 -10.85
C ILE A 128 11.40 2.10 -11.26
N THR A 129 11.51 0.87 -11.77
CA THR A 129 12.79 0.35 -12.27
C THR A 129 13.30 1.12 -13.50
N GLU A 130 12.40 1.54 -14.39
CA GLU A 130 12.72 2.34 -15.58
C GLU A 130 13.19 3.75 -15.22
N GLN A 131 12.82 4.27 -14.04
CA GLN A 131 13.38 5.51 -13.46
C GLN A 131 14.80 5.34 -12.88
N GLY A 132 15.41 4.15 -13.00
CA GLY A 132 16.76 3.88 -12.53
C GLY A 132 16.87 3.41 -11.08
N PHE A 133 15.75 3.01 -10.47
CA PHE A 133 15.76 2.41 -9.14
C PHE A 133 15.96 0.89 -9.20
N THR A 134 16.73 0.35 -8.26
CA THR A 134 16.72 -1.08 -7.96
C THR A 134 15.77 -1.32 -6.78
N ILE A 135 14.63 -1.97 -7.04
CA ILE A 135 13.69 -2.35 -5.99
C ILE A 135 14.24 -3.59 -5.26
N ILE A 136 14.82 -3.38 -4.08
CA ILE A 136 15.45 -4.45 -3.29
C ILE A 136 14.42 -5.31 -2.56
N LEU A 137 13.24 -4.76 -2.26
CA LEU A 137 12.11 -5.52 -1.75
C LEU A 137 10.77 -4.86 -2.13
N THR A 138 9.75 -5.70 -2.32
CA THR A 138 8.33 -5.31 -2.25
C THR A 138 7.66 -6.05 -1.10
N MET A 139 6.82 -5.37 -0.34
CA MET A 139 6.09 -5.94 0.79
C MET A 139 4.61 -5.57 0.72
N GLY A 140 3.75 -6.56 0.97
CA GLY A 140 2.31 -6.38 0.93
C GLY A 140 1.54 -7.54 1.54
N ASP A 141 0.27 -7.32 1.81
CA ASP A 141 -0.63 -8.27 2.45
C ASP A 141 -1.39 -9.14 1.43
N GLN A 142 -1.29 -8.86 0.14
CA GLN A 142 -1.89 -9.65 -0.94
C GLN A 142 -0.83 -10.19 -1.89
N TRP A 143 -1.14 -11.29 -2.58
CA TRP A 143 -0.24 -11.82 -3.61
C TRP A 143 -0.05 -10.84 -4.78
N SER A 144 -1.04 -9.97 -5.02
CA SER A 144 -0.97 -8.93 -6.04
C SER A 144 0.15 -7.91 -5.83
N ASP A 145 0.60 -7.73 -4.59
CA ASP A 145 1.65 -6.78 -4.24
C ASP A 145 3.04 -7.31 -4.59
N LEU A 146 3.14 -8.63 -4.81
CA LEU A 146 4.38 -9.38 -4.87
C LEU A 146 4.59 -10.03 -6.25
N LYS A 147 3.51 -10.47 -6.89
CA LYS A 147 3.54 -11.16 -8.20
C LYS A 147 3.73 -10.16 -9.34
N GLY A 148 4.30 -10.63 -10.45
CA GLY A 148 4.59 -9.83 -11.65
C GLY A 148 6.01 -9.26 -11.71
N GLY A 149 6.86 -9.53 -10.72
CA GLY A 149 8.30 -9.24 -10.77
C GLY A 149 8.66 -7.79 -10.41
N TYR A 150 9.83 -7.37 -10.90
CA TYR A 150 10.45 -6.04 -10.69
C TYR A 150 10.88 -5.74 -9.25
N ALA A 151 11.15 -6.77 -8.44
CA ALA A 151 11.77 -6.63 -7.13
C ALA A 151 12.72 -7.81 -6.88
N GLU A 152 13.82 -7.59 -6.15
CA GLU A 152 14.77 -8.67 -5.83
C GLU A 152 14.23 -9.65 -4.79
N ARG A 153 13.42 -9.14 -3.85
CA ARG A 153 12.78 -9.91 -2.78
C ARG A 153 11.31 -9.52 -2.62
N THR A 154 10.51 -10.47 -2.18
CA THR A 154 9.09 -10.29 -1.89
C THR A 154 8.81 -10.76 -0.46
N TYR A 155 8.01 -10.01 0.29
CA TYR A 155 7.60 -10.36 1.65
C TYR A 155 6.08 -10.26 1.77
N LYS A 156 5.44 -11.39 2.07
CA LYS A 156 3.98 -11.48 2.26
C LYS A 156 3.65 -11.30 3.73
N LEU A 157 2.85 -10.28 4.04
CA LEU A 157 2.27 -10.10 5.36
C LEU A 157 0.98 -10.91 5.52
N PRO A 158 0.61 -11.33 6.75
CA PRO A 158 -0.66 -11.97 7.00
C PRO A 158 -1.81 -10.96 6.90
N ASN A 159 -2.89 -11.35 6.24
CA ASN A 159 -4.17 -10.64 6.31
C ASN A 159 -5.30 -11.67 6.40
N PRO A 160 -5.92 -11.84 7.57
CA PRO A 160 -7.00 -12.79 7.76
C PRO A 160 -8.38 -12.26 7.32
N VAL A 161 -8.49 -10.97 6.96
CA VAL A 161 -9.77 -10.27 6.83
C VAL A 161 -10.28 -10.26 5.39
N TYR A 162 -9.40 -10.31 4.38
CA TYR A 162 -9.83 -10.40 2.99
C TYR A 162 -8.77 -11.03 2.07
N TYR A 163 -9.24 -11.49 0.92
CA TYR A 163 -8.43 -12.00 -0.16
C TYR A 163 -8.79 -11.28 -1.47
N LEU A 164 -7.79 -10.85 -2.22
CA LEU A 164 -7.94 -10.41 -3.61
C LEU A 164 -7.45 -11.54 -4.52
N PRO A 165 -8.32 -12.11 -5.38
CA PRO A 165 -7.94 -13.17 -6.30
C PRO A 165 -6.89 -12.74 -7.33
#